data_AF-A0AAE0QA98-F1
#
_entry.id   AF-A0AAE0QA98-F1
#
_cell.length_a   1.000
_cell.length_b   1.000
_cell.length_c   1.000
_cell.angle_alpha   90.00
_cell.angle_beta   90.00
_cell.angle_gamma   90.00
#
_symmetry.space_group_name_H-M   'P 1'
#
loop_
_entity.id
_entity.type
_entity.pdbx_description
1 polymer ?
#
loop_
_entity_poly.entity_id
_entity_poly.type
_entity_poly.pdbx_seq_one_letter_code
_entity_poly.pdbx_strand_id
1 'polypeptide(L)'
;LCFLSVFLICESHFGAYMPVVIGIVGSVHSKVQDLECQTSPGLYTCTDFDQIPFVASLVVFHTVEEINNSQFLPGIKLGYLMCDACVYGTKALDCVERMLAVNGPPTLLPDYSNFTSPIKALLGERIVYSYCQTPQSLHDSPDKLHFYCTSTNYAMRRSFVLFQTVDLTEAYGQRMAVYAITHAIKKLLKCDDTSCSKDTNFLPWKLISILRNMKFTVDDQTYYFNKDGDFENGYDLIMWKKNGDERILDVVGQYLISNNNVNVYDLMV
;
A
#
# COMPACT_ATOMS: atom_id res chain seq x y z
N LEU A 1 22.66 -8.51 6.55
CA LEU A 1 23.41 -9.04 5.38
C LEU A 1 22.66 -10.14 4.60
N CYS A 2 21.66 -10.85 5.16
CA CYS A 2 20.75 -11.71 4.37
C CYS A 2 19.68 -10.94 3.56
N PHE A 3 19.33 -9.70 3.92
CA PHE A 3 18.36 -8.89 3.17
C PHE A 3 18.88 -8.47 1.78
N LEU A 4 20.21 -8.38 1.60
CA LEU A 4 20.83 -7.92 0.34
C LEU A 4 21.08 -9.04 -0.68
N SER A 5 21.08 -10.31 -0.27
CA SER A 5 21.40 -11.45 -1.14
C SER A 5 20.25 -11.91 -2.04
N VAL A 6 19.08 -11.26 -1.96
CA VAL A 6 17.90 -11.62 -2.77
C VAL A 6 17.58 -10.54 -3.83
N PHE A 7 18.42 -9.51 -3.97
CA PHE A 7 18.29 -8.46 -5.00
C PHE A 7 18.79 -8.87 -6.40
N LEU A 8 19.26 -10.11 -6.57
CA LEU A 8 19.87 -10.61 -7.81
C LEU A 8 19.22 -11.94 -8.23
N ILE A 9 17.94 -11.91 -8.59
CA ILE A 9 17.34 -12.94 -9.45
C ILE A 9 16.49 -12.25 -10.51
N CYS A 10 16.83 -12.51 -11.76
CA CYS A 10 16.18 -12.02 -12.97
C CYS A 10 14.86 -12.76 -13.21
N GLU A 11 13.90 -12.56 -12.31
CA GLU A 11 12.47 -12.73 -12.54
C GLU A 11 11.79 -11.54 -11.83
N SER A 12 10.83 -10.87 -12.45
CA SER A 12 10.19 -9.65 -11.92
C SER A 12 9.32 -9.89 -10.66
N HIS A 13 9.52 -11.01 -9.98
CA HIS A 13 8.74 -11.46 -8.84
C HIS A 13 9.65 -11.76 -7.66
N PHE A 14 9.30 -11.22 -6.50
CA PHE A 14 10.02 -11.43 -5.24
C PHE A 14 9.03 -11.83 -4.15
N GLY A 15 9.31 -12.88 -3.37
CA GLY A 15 8.38 -13.28 -2.33
C GLY A 15 8.77 -14.48 -1.47
N ALA A 16 8.02 -14.61 -0.36
CA ALA A 16 7.99 -15.80 0.48
C ALA A 16 6.65 -16.52 0.24
N TYR A 17 6.71 -17.74 -0.29
CA TYR A 17 5.51 -18.51 -0.64
C TYR A 17 4.98 -19.29 0.56
N MET A 18 3.74 -19.00 0.94
CA MET A 18 2.98 -19.69 2.00
C MET A 18 1.56 -20.01 1.48
N PRO A 19 0.73 -20.80 2.20
CA PRO A 19 -0.65 -21.09 1.78
C PRO A 19 -1.55 -19.86 1.64
N VAL A 20 -1.20 -18.77 2.34
CA VAL A 20 -1.89 -17.48 2.29
C VAL A 20 -0.85 -16.43 1.90
N VAL A 21 -0.99 -15.82 0.73
CA VAL A 21 -0.05 -14.83 0.19
C VAL A 21 -0.77 -13.50 -0.06
N ILE A 22 -0.13 -12.40 0.33
CA ILE A 22 -0.53 -11.04 -0.04
C ILE A 22 0.31 -10.63 -1.26
N GLY A 23 -0.35 -10.38 -2.38
CA GLY A 23 0.30 -9.86 -3.59
C GLY A 23 0.44 -8.34 -3.52
N ILE A 24 1.52 -7.80 -4.08
CA ILE A 24 1.84 -6.38 -4.11
C ILE A 24 2.16 -6.02 -5.56
N VAL A 25 1.41 -5.07 -6.11
CA VAL A 25 1.70 -4.47 -7.41
C VAL A 25 2.13 -3.03 -7.15
N GLY A 26 3.43 -2.80 -7.17
CA GLY A 26 4.04 -1.48 -6.91
C GLY A 26 5.01 -1.10 -8.02
N SER A 27 5.33 0.19 -8.16
CA SER A 27 6.23 0.68 -9.20
C SER A 27 7.54 1.16 -8.59
N VAL A 28 8.43 0.23 -8.24
CA VAL A 28 9.77 0.58 -7.72
C VAL A 28 10.69 1.13 -8.80
N HIS A 29 10.26 1.05 -10.05
CA HIS A 29 10.82 1.76 -11.18
C HIS A 29 9.76 2.68 -11.79
N SER A 30 10.18 3.75 -12.45
CA SER A 30 9.27 4.73 -13.06
C SER A 30 9.23 4.66 -14.59
N LYS A 31 10.07 3.81 -15.20
CA LYS A 31 10.16 3.67 -16.66
C LYS A 31 10.23 2.22 -17.10
N VAL A 32 9.56 1.93 -18.21
CA VAL A 32 9.74 0.72 -19.00
C VAL A 32 10.61 1.06 -20.21
N GLN A 33 11.64 0.28 -20.46
CA GLN A 33 12.54 0.44 -21.60
C GLN A 33 11.88 -0.09 -22.89
N ASP A 34 12.19 0.53 -24.03
CA ASP A 34 11.87 0.04 -25.39
C ASP A 34 10.36 -0.13 -25.70
N LEU A 35 9.53 0.74 -25.13
CA LEU A 35 8.07 0.79 -25.38
C LEU A 35 7.68 1.07 -26.84
N GLU A 36 8.48 1.85 -27.57
CA GLU A 36 8.11 2.38 -28.90
C GLU A 36 8.14 1.32 -30.03
N CYS A 37 8.70 0.13 -29.80
CA CYS A 37 8.85 -0.93 -30.83
C CYS A 37 8.25 -2.29 -30.44
N GLN A 38 7.48 -2.37 -29.35
CA GLN A 38 6.94 -3.66 -28.88
C GLN A 38 5.68 -4.06 -29.66
N THR A 39 5.83 -4.92 -30.66
CA THR A 39 4.74 -5.47 -31.49
C THR A 39 4.25 -6.85 -31.03
N SER A 40 4.86 -7.42 -29.98
CA SER A 40 4.53 -8.71 -29.37
C SER A 40 4.70 -8.62 -27.85
N PRO A 41 3.95 -9.37 -27.03
CA PRO A 41 4.16 -9.43 -25.57
C PRO A 41 5.57 -9.96 -25.29
N GLY A 42 6.49 -9.07 -24.91
CA GLY A 42 7.87 -9.38 -24.57
C GLY A 42 8.16 -9.08 -23.10
N LEU A 43 9.36 -9.46 -22.63
CA LEU A 43 9.79 -9.19 -21.25
C LEU A 43 9.91 -7.68 -21.02
N TYR A 44 9.23 -7.16 -19.99
CA TYR A 44 9.33 -5.75 -19.61
C TYR A 44 10.62 -5.49 -18.83
N THR A 45 11.51 -4.67 -19.38
CA THR A 45 12.70 -4.18 -18.65
C THR A 45 12.36 -2.87 -17.97
N CYS A 46 12.51 -2.82 -16.65
CA CYS A 46 12.23 -1.62 -15.88
C CYS A 46 13.49 -0.91 -15.41
N THR A 47 13.41 0.41 -15.41
CA THR A 47 14.52 1.32 -15.18
C THR A 47 14.04 2.55 -14.42
N ASP A 48 14.99 3.33 -13.89
CA ASP A 48 14.72 4.55 -13.12
C ASP A 48 14.06 4.27 -11.77
N PHE A 49 14.88 3.78 -10.83
CA PHE A 49 14.47 3.32 -9.51
C PHE A 49 13.90 4.46 -8.66
N ASP A 50 12.75 4.21 -8.05
CA ASP A 50 12.06 5.12 -7.15
C ASP A 50 12.08 4.59 -5.71
N GLN A 51 12.58 5.44 -4.80
CA GLN A 51 12.76 5.11 -3.39
C GLN A 51 11.44 5.07 -2.62
N ILE A 52 10.46 5.89 -2.99
CA ILE A 52 9.20 6.03 -2.24
C ILE A 52 8.36 4.73 -2.32
N PRO A 53 7.96 4.24 -3.51
CA PRO A 53 7.21 3.00 -3.65
C PRO A 53 8.01 1.77 -3.20
N PHE A 54 9.35 1.85 -3.27
CA PHE A 54 10.22 0.82 -2.71
C PHE A 54 10.10 0.74 -1.19
N VAL A 55 10.22 1.86 -0.48
CA VAL A 55 10.04 1.91 0.98
C VAL A 55 8.62 1.49 1.37
N ALA A 56 7.59 1.94 0.65
CA ALA A 56 6.21 1.52 0.89
C ALA A 56 6.05 -0.02 0.78
N SER A 57 6.70 -0.64 -0.21
CA SER A 57 6.71 -2.11 -0.37
C SER A 57 7.46 -2.82 0.76
N LEU A 58 8.58 -2.26 1.23
CA LEU A 58 9.29 -2.77 2.40
C LEU A 58 8.43 -2.74 3.67
N VAL A 59 7.56 -1.73 3.82
CA VAL A 59 6.63 -1.68 4.95
C VAL A 59 5.67 -2.86 4.92
N VAL A 60 5.12 -3.22 3.76
CA VAL A 60 4.27 -4.42 3.63
C VAL A 60 5.03 -5.67 4.08
N PHE A 61 6.25 -5.88 3.59
CA PHE A 61 7.06 -7.04 3.98
C PHE A 61 7.33 -7.04 5.48
N HIS A 62 7.74 -5.90 6.03
CA HIS A 62 8.02 -5.77 7.45
C HIS A 62 6.79 -6.07 8.30
N THR A 63 5.62 -5.54 7.94
CA THR A 63 4.37 -5.78 8.67
C THR A 63 3.95 -7.25 8.59
N VAL A 64 4.11 -7.90 7.44
CA VAL A 64 3.86 -9.35 7.32
C VAL A 64 4.80 -10.16 8.22
N GLU A 65 6.09 -9.81 8.26
CA GLU A 65 7.05 -10.48 9.15
C GLU A 65 6.77 -10.20 10.63
N GLU A 66 6.36 -8.98 10.99
CA GLU A 66 5.93 -8.62 12.35
C GLU A 66 4.76 -9.49 12.80
N ILE A 67 3.75 -9.65 11.93
CA ILE A 67 2.60 -10.53 12.18
C ILE A 67 3.04 -11.99 12.31
N ASN A 68 3.89 -12.48 11.41
CA ASN A 68 4.37 -13.87 11.41
C ASN A 68 5.22 -14.23 12.63
N ASN A 69 5.93 -13.26 13.20
CA ASN A 69 6.73 -13.43 14.41
C ASN A 69 5.92 -13.23 15.70
N SER A 70 4.66 -12.81 15.59
CA SER A 70 3.72 -12.70 16.70
C SER A 70 2.87 -13.96 16.87
N GLN A 71 1.99 -13.99 17.88
CA GLN A 71 0.95 -15.02 18.05
C GLN A 71 -0.39 -14.61 17.40
N PHE A 72 -0.38 -13.63 16.48
CA PHE A 72 -1.62 -13.06 15.95
C PHE A 72 -2.42 -14.05 15.10
N LEU A 73 -1.74 -14.89 14.30
CA LEU A 73 -2.30 -15.98 13.49
C LEU A 73 -1.64 -17.33 13.90
N PRO A 74 -2.09 -17.96 15.00
CA PRO A 74 -1.42 -19.15 15.51
C PRO A 74 -1.49 -20.31 14.52
N GLY A 75 -0.32 -20.88 14.20
CA GLY A 75 -0.17 -21.99 13.25
C GLY A 75 -0.27 -21.60 11.77
N ILE A 76 -0.43 -20.31 11.45
CA ILE A 76 -0.51 -19.82 10.07
C ILE A 76 0.56 -18.76 9.85
N LYS A 77 1.34 -18.93 8.79
CA LYS A 77 2.27 -17.92 8.31
C LYS A 77 1.78 -17.34 7.00
N LEU A 78 1.82 -16.02 6.92
CA LEU A 78 1.55 -15.26 5.72
C LEU A 78 2.79 -15.22 4.83
N GLY A 79 2.56 -15.30 3.54
CA GLY A 79 3.53 -15.00 2.51
C GLY A 79 3.27 -13.65 1.87
N TYR A 80 4.23 -13.18 1.09
CA TYR A 80 4.07 -12.02 0.23
C TYR A 80 4.68 -12.30 -1.13
N LEU A 81 4.15 -11.64 -2.16
CA LEU A 81 4.68 -11.67 -3.51
C LEU A 81 4.58 -10.26 -4.09
N MET A 82 5.67 -9.72 -4.60
CA MET A 82 5.71 -8.40 -5.19
C MET A 82 6.04 -8.47 -6.68
N CYS A 83 5.38 -7.64 -7.49
CA CYS A 83 5.70 -7.40 -8.89
C CYS A 83 5.88 -5.91 -9.14
N ASP A 84 6.93 -5.58 -9.87
CA ASP A 84 7.25 -4.22 -10.27
C ASP A 84 6.51 -3.84 -11.57
N ALA A 85 5.49 -2.98 -11.47
CA ALA A 85 4.65 -2.55 -12.57
C ALA A 85 5.21 -1.37 -13.37
N CYS A 86 6.21 -0.68 -12.82
CA CYS A 86 6.97 0.36 -13.51
C CYS A 86 6.14 1.54 -14.06
N VAL A 87 5.07 1.90 -13.34
CA VAL A 87 4.09 2.93 -13.72
C VAL A 87 3.43 2.63 -15.09
N TYR A 88 3.34 1.35 -15.47
CA TYR A 88 2.77 0.95 -16.75
C TYR A 88 1.61 -0.03 -16.57
N GLY A 89 0.41 0.41 -16.97
CA GLY A 89 -0.83 -0.33 -16.71
C GLY A 89 -0.87 -1.74 -17.31
N THR A 90 -0.32 -1.96 -18.50
CA THR A 90 -0.32 -3.30 -19.12
C THR A 90 0.65 -4.25 -18.39
N LYS A 91 1.77 -3.73 -17.87
CA LYS A 91 2.65 -4.51 -17.00
C LYS A 91 1.99 -4.81 -15.66
N ALA A 92 1.22 -3.89 -15.09
CA ALA A 92 0.44 -4.15 -13.88
C ALA A 92 -0.58 -5.28 -14.09
N LEU A 93 -1.23 -5.33 -15.27
CA LEU A 93 -2.12 -6.44 -15.64
C LEU A 93 -1.35 -7.76 -15.79
N ASP A 94 -0.21 -7.76 -16.49
CA ASP A 94 0.67 -8.94 -16.61
C ASP A 94 1.15 -9.44 -15.23
N CYS A 95 1.50 -8.53 -14.31
CA CYS A 95 1.81 -8.86 -12.92
C CYS A 95 0.67 -9.61 -12.24
N VAL A 96 -0.55 -9.06 -12.30
CA VAL A 96 -1.74 -9.68 -11.66
C VAL A 96 -2.06 -11.03 -12.29
N GLU A 97 -2.01 -11.12 -13.62
CA GLU A 97 -2.22 -12.36 -14.35
C GLU A 97 -1.24 -13.46 -13.91
N ARG A 98 0.05 -13.13 -13.82
CA ARG A 98 1.09 -14.07 -13.35
C ARG A 98 0.96 -14.43 -11.89
N MET A 99 0.60 -13.48 -11.02
CA MET A 99 0.37 -13.73 -9.59
C MET A 99 -0.82 -14.67 -9.37
N LEU A 100 -1.86 -14.54 -10.19
CA LEU A 100 -3.06 -15.37 -10.09
C LEU A 100 -2.95 -16.68 -10.88
N ALA A 101 -1.94 -16.86 -11.74
CA ALA A 101 -1.75 -18.08 -12.51
C ALA A 101 -1.69 -19.35 -11.62
N VAL A 102 -2.63 -20.28 -11.82
CA VAL A 102 -2.63 -21.60 -11.18
C VAL A 102 -2.54 -22.65 -12.30
N ASN A 103 -1.40 -23.35 -12.38
CA ASN A 103 -1.11 -24.39 -13.38
C ASN A 103 -1.05 -23.91 -14.85
N GLY A 104 -0.39 -22.78 -15.10
CA GLY A 104 -0.18 -22.24 -16.47
C GLY A 104 -0.68 -20.81 -16.60
N PRO A 105 -0.50 -20.17 -17.78
CA PRO A 105 -1.01 -18.82 -18.01
C PRO A 105 -2.51 -18.77 -17.72
N PRO A 106 -3.01 -17.71 -17.07
CA PRO A 106 -4.41 -17.62 -16.68
C PRO A 106 -5.27 -17.74 -17.95
N THR A 107 -5.98 -18.86 -18.06
CA THR A 107 -7.05 -18.96 -19.04
C THR A 107 -8.18 -18.06 -18.55
N LEU A 108 -8.76 -17.27 -19.46
CA LEU A 108 -9.98 -16.52 -19.17
C LEU A 108 -11.06 -17.55 -18.79
N LEU A 109 -11.32 -17.67 -17.50
CA LEU A 109 -12.34 -18.56 -17.00
C LEU A 109 -13.69 -17.85 -17.19
N PRO A 110 -14.73 -18.55 -17.68
CA PRO A 110 -16.06 -17.97 -17.80
C PRO A 110 -16.67 -17.63 -16.44
N ASP A 111 -16.17 -18.24 -15.36
CA ASP A 111 -16.61 -17.98 -13.99
C ASP A 111 -15.44 -18.04 -13.00
N TYR A 112 -15.27 -16.98 -12.22
CA TYR A 112 -14.25 -16.85 -11.16
C TYR A 112 -14.82 -17.06 -9.75
N SER A 113 -16.12 -17.38 -9.61
CA SER A 113 -16.79 -17.51 -8.31
C SER A 113 -16.15 -18.55 -7.38
N ASN A 114 -15.58 -19.60 -7.97
CA ASN A 114 -14.88 -20.70 -7.27
C ASN A 114 -13.36 -20.67 -7.48
N PHE A 115 -12.82 -19.56 -7.98
CA PHE A 115 -11.39 -19.42 -8.23
C PHE A 115 -10.61 -19.33 -6.92
N THR A 116 -9.59 -20.17 -6.77
CA THR A 116 -8.70 -20.19 -5.61
C THR A 116 -7.26 -20.04 -6.07
N SER A 117 -6.55 -19.04 -5.52
CA SER A 117 -5.11 -18.85 -5.66
C SER A 117 -4.49 -18.74 -4.26
N PRO A 118 -3.20 -19.07 -4.07
CA PRO A 118 -2.46 -18.69 -2.86
C PRO A 118 -2.52 -17.17 -2.59
N ILE A 119 -2.60 -16.35 -3.65
CA ILE A 119 -2.82 -14.89 -3.53
C ILE A 119 -4.25 -14.64 -3.07
N LYS A 120 -4.41 -14.18 -1.83
CA LYS A 120 -5.73 -13.93 -1.20
C LYS A 120 -6.16 -12.47 -1.27
N ALA A 121 -5.21 -11.56 -1.42
CA ALA A 121 -5.43 -10.13 -1.57
C ALA A 121 -4.31 -9.52 -2.42
N LEU A 122 -4.63 -8.44 -3.14
CA LEU A 122 -3.69 -7.64 -3.89
C LEU A 122 -3.68 -6.22 -3.31
N LEU A 123 -2.49 -5.75 -2.95
CA LEU A 123 -2.22 -4.37 -2.62
C LEU A 123 -1.75 -3.67 -3.90
N GLY A 124 -2.58 -2.79 -4.41
CA GLY A 124 -2.28 -1.98 -5.59
C GLY A 124 -1.67 -0.64 -5.20
N GLU A 125 -0.95 -0.05 -6.14
CA GLU A 125 -0.42 1.30 -6.02
C GLU A 125 -1.49 2.35 -6.33
N ARG A 126 -1.45 3.46 -5.59
CA ARG A 126 -2.18 4.67 -5.93
C ARG A 126 -1.19 5.66 -6.53
N ILE A 127 -1.12 5.71 -7.86
CA ILE A 127 -0.27 6.67 -8.56
C ILE A 127 -0.93 8.04 -8.47
N VAL A 128 -0.40 8.91 -7.62
CA VAL A 128 -0.73 10.34 -7.62
C VAL A 128 0.28 11.03 -8.52
N TYR A 129 -0.10 11.28 -9.78
CA TYR A 129 0.70 12.15 -10.64
C TYR A 129 0.67 13.57 -10.06
N SER A 130 1.71 13.95 -9.33
CA SER A 130 2.02 15.37 -9.16
C SER A 130 2.61 15.87 -10.48
N TYR A 131 1.77 16.10 -11.48
CA TYR A 131 2.21 16.90 -12.61
C TYR A 131 2.50 18.30 -12.04
N CYS A 132 3.77 18.67 -11.92
CA CYS A 132 4.16 20.07 -12.00
C CYS A 132 3.78 20.53 -13.42
N GLN A 133 2.49 20.76 -13.70
CA GLN A 133 2.07 21.34 -14.96
C GLN A 133 2.59 22.77 -14.98
N THR A 134 3.43 23.08 -15.96
CA THR A 134 3.67 24.48 -16.34
C THR A 134 2.30 25.08 -16.71
N PRO A 135 1.88 26.21 -16.11
CA PRO A 135 0.53 26.70 -16.30
C PRO A 135 0.40 27.25 -17.71
N GLN A 136 -0.22 26.49 -18.62
CA GLN A 136 -0.93 27.10 -19.73
C GLN A 136 -2.40 27.22 -19.30
N SER A 137 -2.69 28.40 -18.76
CA SER A 137 -4.03 29.00 -18.60
C SER A 137 -5.08 28.18 -17.85
N LEU A 138 -5.11 28.32 -16.52
CA LEU A 138 -6.36 28.40 -15.76
C LEU A 138 -6.18 29.41 -14.62
N HIS A 139 -6.92 30.50 -14.71
CA HIS A 139 -7.11 31.48 -13.63
C HIS A 139 -8.01 30.85 -12.56
N ASP A 140 -7.46 30.53 -11.38
CA ASP A 140 -7.98 30.98 -10.08
C ASP A 140 -7.27 30.30 -8.89
N SER A 141 -6.62 31.13 -8.07
CA SER A 141 -6.11 30.94 -6.69
C SER A 141 -4.95 29.96 -6.37
N PRO A 142 -4.15 30.26 -5.32
CA PRO A 142 -2.72 30.00 -5.32
C PRO A 142 -2.31 29.05 -4.18
N ASP A 143 -2.11 27.76 -4.46
CA ASP A 143 -1.62 26.83 -3.45
C ASP A 143 -0.16 26.42 -3.68
N LYS A 144 0.58 26.43 -2.56
CA LYS A 144 2.04 26.32 -2.36
C LYS A 144 2.79 25.33 -3.26
N LEU A 145 2.10 24.36 -3.85
CA LEU A 145 2.62 23.40 -4.83
C LEU A 145 3.33 24.08 -6.02
N HIS A 146 2.83 25.23 -6.48
CA HIS A 146 3.42 25.98 -7.60
C HIS A 146 4.83 26.53 -7.28
N PHE A 147 5.08 26.90 -6.01
CA PHE A 147 6.34 27.49 -5.57
C PHE A 147 7.46 26.44 -5.46
N TYR A 148 7.13 25.20 -5.07
CA TYR A 148 8.11 24.12 -4.96
C TYR A 148 8.54 23.58 -6.33
N CYS A 149 7.62 23.50 -7.30
CA CYS A 149 7.89 23.06 -8.67
C CYS A 149 8.79 24.04 -9.46
N THR A 150 8.68 25.35 -9.19
CA THR A 150 9.39 26.41 -9.95
C THR A 150 10.71 26.84 -9.31
N SER A 151 11.04 26.36 -8.12
CA SER A 151 12.27 26.73 -7.42
C SER A 151 13.52 26.14 -8.10
N THR A 152 14.47 27.01 -8.42
CA THR A 152 15.83 26.65 -8.89
C THR A 152 16.75 26.22 -7.74
N ASN A 153 16.28 26.29 -6.50
CA ASN A 153 17.04 25.93 -5.32
C ASN A 153 16.97 24.42 -5.04
N TYR A 154 18.08 23.72 -5.30
CA TYR A 154 18.25 22.28 -5.07
C TYR A 154 17.95 21.82 -3.63
N ALA A 155 18.11 22.69 -2.62
CA ALA A 155 17.78 22.35 -1.24
C ALA A 155 16.27 22.27 -0.99
N MET A 156 15.47 23.15 -1.62
CA MET A 156 14.01 23.12 -1.50
C MET A 156 13.37 21.92 -2.22
N ARG A 157 13.91 21.53 -3.38
CA ARG A 157 13.50 20.28 -4.06
C ARG A 157 13.80 19.07 -3.20
N ARG A 158 14.98 19.03 -2.56
CA ARG A 158 15.33 17.99 -1.58
C ARG A 158 14.41 17.98 -0.37
N SER A 159 13.96 19.12 0.15
CA SER A 159 13.00 19.14 1.26
C SER A 159 11.62 18.59 0.85
N PHE A 160 11.15 18.87 -0.36
CA PHE A 160 9.90 18.28 -0.87
C PHE A 160 10.01 16.77 -1.06
N VAL A 161 11.10 16.30 -1.67
CA VAL A 161 11.40 14.87 -1.78
C VAL A 161 11.59 14.26 -0.39
N LEU A 162 12.23 14.94 0.56
CA LEU A 162 12.38 14.44 1.93
C LEU A 162 11.02 14.31 2.63
N PHE A 163 10.14 15.30 2.51
CA PHE A 163 8.77 15.24 3.02
C PHE A 163 7.92 14.15 2.34
N GLN A 164 8.14 13.85 1.06
CA GLN A 164 7.48 12.74 0.36
C GLN A 164 8.11 11.37 0.66
N THR A 165 9.43 11.29 0.87
CA THR A 165 10.11 10.06 1.31
C THR A 165 9.82 9.73 2.77
N VAL A 166 9.37 10.73 3.54
CA VAL A 166 8.83 10.62 4.89
C VAL A 166 7.30 10.78 4.84
N ASP A 167 6.66 10.59 3.67
CA ASP A 167 5.20 10.50 3.59
C ASP A 167 4.76 9.21 4.28
N LEU A 168 4.65 9.32 5.60
CA LEU A 168 4.14 8.28 6.46
C LEU A 168 2.75 7.86 6.00
N THR A 169 2.00 8.70 5.28
CA THR A 169 0.62 8.39 4.88
C THR A 169 0.56 7.18 3.95
N GLU A 170 1.45 7.08 2.95
CA GLU A 170 1.44 5.94 2.03
C GLU A 170 1.93 4.67 2.71
N ALA A 171 3.07 4.75 3.40
CA ALA A 171 3.63 3.64 4.15
C ALA A 171 2.65 3.14 5.25
N TYR A 172 2.03 4.06 5.97
CA TYR A 172 1.00 3.78 6.96
C TYR A 172 -0.24 3.16 6.32
N GLY A 173 -0.69 3.69 5.18
CA GLY A 173 -1.79 3.10 4.42
C GLY A 173 -1.52 1.64 4.05
N GLN A 174 -0.31 1.34 3.57
CA GLN A 174 0.11 -0.04 3.27
C GLN A 174 0.13 -0.92 4.52
N ARG A 175 0.72 -0.45 5.64
CA ARG A 175 0.70 -1.14 6.95
C ARG A 175 -0.74 -1.45 7.39
N MET A 176 -1.62 -0.46 7.33
CA MET A 176 -3.02 -0.59 7.73
C MET A 176 -3.80 -1.55 6.84
N ALA A 177 -3.52 -1.57 5.53
CA ALA A 177 -4.13 -2.53 4.62
C ALA A 177 -3.74 -3.98 4.96
N VAL A 178 -2.46 -4.24 5.29
CA VAL A 178 -2.00 -5.55 5.76
C VAL A 178 -2.70 -5.97 7.05
N TYR A 179 -2.82 -5.07 8.03
CA TYR A 179 -3.57 -5.36 9.26
C TYR A 179 -5.05 -5.63 8.98
N ALA A 180 -5.72 -4.82 8.15
CA ALA A 180 -7.12 -5.04 7.80
C ALA A 180 -7.34 -6.43 7.19
N ILE A 181 -6.52 -6.81 6.21
CA ILE A 181 -6.54 -8.13 5.56
C ILE A 181 -6.30 -9.23 6.60
N THR A 182 -5.29 -9.07 7.45
CA THR A 182 -4.90 -10.09 8.44
C THR A 182 -5.96 -10.28 9.51
N HIS A 183 -6.57 -9.20 10.02
CA HIS A 183 -7.71 -9.30 10.94
C HIS A 183 -8.91 -9.97 10.27
N ALA A 184 -9.17 -9.69 8.99
CA ALA A 184 -10.22 -10.34 8.23
C ALA A 184 -9.95 -11.85 8.09
N ILE A 185 -8.71 -12.24 7.80
CA ILE A 185 -8.27 -13.65 7.74
C ILE A 185 -8.42 -14.32 9.11
N LYS A 186 -7.97 -13.68 10.20
CA LYS A 186 -8.13 -14.18 11.58
C LYS A 186 -9.59 -14.51 11.88
N LYS A 187 -10.51 -13.59 11.55
CA LYS A 187 -11.95 -13.77 11.73
C LYS A 187 -12.52 -14.84 10.81
N LEU A 188 -12.10 -14.88 9.55
CA LEU A 188 -12.55 -15.87 8.56
C LEU A 188 -12.21 -17.28 9.01
N LEU A 189 -10.97 -17.47 9.47
CA LEU A 189 -10.40 -18.74 9.91
C LEU A 189 -10.80 -19.12 11.35
N LYS A 190 -11.55 -18.26 12.04
CA LYS A 190 -11.99 -18.43 13.42
C LYS A 190 -10.80 -18.74 14.33
N CYS A 191 -9.75 -17.94 14.23
CA CYS A 191 -8.59 -18.12 15.09
C CYS A 191 -8.88 -17.61 16.51
N ASP A 192 -8.47 -18.39 17.49
CA ASP A 192 -8.32 -17.98 18.89
C ASP A 192 -6.83 -17.67 19.18
N ASP A 193 -6.43 -17.64 20.45
CA ASP A 193 -5.05 -17.34 20.87
C ASP A 193 -4.08 -18.51 20.65
N THR A 194 -4.60 -19.70 20.34
CA THR A 194 -3.84 -20.96 20.28
C THR A 194 -3.91 -21.66 18.93
N SER A 195 -4.99 -21.46 18.17
CA SER A 195 -5.23 -22.19 16.92
C SER A 195 -6.18 -21.47 15.98
N CYS A 196 -6.14 -21.85 14.71
CA CYS A 196 -7.11 -21.48 13.68
C CYS A 196 -7.88 -22.73 13.22
N SER A 197 -9.21 -22.65 13.21
CA SER A 197 -10.07 -23.83 13.03
C SER A 197 -10.49 -24.14 11.59
N LYS A 198 -10.18 -23.27 10.61
CA LYS A 198 -10.56 -23.47 9.20
C LYS A 198 -9.38 -23.51 8.25
N ASP A 199 -9.64 -24.07 7.06
CA ASP A 199 -8.71 -24.13 5.95
C ASP A 199 -8.37 -22.73 5.38
N THR A 200 -7.08 -22.54 5.13
CA THR A 200 -6.47 -21.42 4.40
C THR A 200 -6.90 -21.32 2.92
N ASN A 201 -7.43 -22.40 2.34
CA ASN A 201 -7.95 -22.39 0.97
C ASN A 201 -9.39 -21.85 0.86
N PHE A 202 -9.58 -20.59 1.28
CA PHE A 202 -10.85 -19.89 1.17
C PHE A 202 -10.97 -19.11 -0.15
N LEU A 203 -12.22 -18.87 -0.56
CA LEU A 203 -12.57 -18.07 -1.73
C LEU A 203 -12.41 -16.56 -1.45
N PRO A 204 -11.91 -15.76 -2.41
CA PRO A 204 -11.66 -14.32 -2.21
C PRO A 204 -12.88 -13.53 -1.74
N TRP A 205 -14.07 -13.82 -2.25
CA TRP A 205 -15.30 -13.11 -1.87
C TRP A 205 -15.66 -13.27 -0.38
N LYS A 206 -15.25 -14.37 0.27
CA LYS A 206 -15.43 -14.56 1.72
C LYS A 206 -14.63 -13.53 2.51
N LEU A 207 -13.42 -13.21 2.05
CA LEU A 207 -12.57 -12.19 2.66
C LEU A 207 -13.19 -10.79 2.53
N ILE A 208 -13.64 -10.43 1.32
CA ILE A 208 -14.31 -9.15 1.05
C ILE A 208 -15.59 -8.99 1.90
N SER A 209 -16.37 -10.06 2.06
CA SER A 209 -17.60 -10.02 2.87
C SER A 209 -17.33 -9.64 4.34
N ILE A 210 -16.17 -10.07 4.86
CA ILE A 210 -15.72 -9.74 6.22
C ILE A 210 -15.19 -8.31 6.26
N LEU A 211 -14.30 -7.93 5.33
CA LEU A 211 -13.71 -6.59 5.26
C LEU A 211 -14.78 -5.48 5.25
N ARG A 212 -15.86 -5.66 4.48
CA ARG A 212 -16.95 -4.67 4.37
C ARG A 212 -17.69 -4.35 5.68
N ASN A 213 -17.68 -5.27 6.64
CA ASN A 213 -18.52 -5.15 7.86
C ASN A 213 -17.70 -5.30 9.15
N MET A 214 -16.37 -5.29 9.05
CA MET A 214 -15.52 -5.48 10.21
C MET A 214 -15.05 -4.16 10.80
N LYS A 215 -14.80 -4.23 12.11
CA LYS A 215 -13.96 -3.28 12.83
C LYS A 215 -12.73 -4.03 13.29
N PHE A 216 -11.58 -3.39 13.27
CA PHE A 216 -10.32 -3.98 13.71
C PHE A 216 -9.50 -2.97 14.49
N THR A 217 -8.66 -3.45 15.39
CA THR A 217 -7.90 -2.61 16.31
C THR A 217 -6.41 -2.80 16.08
N VAL A 218 -5.69 -1.71 15.89
CA VAL A 218 -4.23 -1.65 15.77
C VAL A 218 -3.75 -0.53 16.67
N ASP A 219 -2.75 -0.79 17.53
CA ASP A 219 -2.18 0.19 18.45
C ASP A 219 -3.25 0.95 19.28
N ASP A 220 -4.20 0.20 19.85
CA ASP A 220 -5.36 0.70 20.63
C ASP A 220 -6.35 1.61 19.88
N GLN A 221 -6.16 1.81 18.57
CA GLN A 221 -7.09 2.53 17.71
C GLN A 221 -7.96 1.56 16.91
N THR A 222 -9.26 1.83 16.82
CA THR A 222 -10.22 0.97 16.11
C THR A 222 -10.58 1.55 14.75
N TYR A 223 -10.33 0.81 13.69
CA TYR A 223 -10.56 1.17 12.30
C TYR A 223 -11.74 0.42 11.69
N TYR A 224 -12.42 1.07 10.74
CA TYR A 224 -13.55 0.51 10.02
C TYR A 224 -13.74 1.20 8.67
N PHE A 225 -14.40 0.48 7.76
CA PHE A 225 -14.69 0.94 6.41
C PHE A 225 -16.16 1.36 6.31
N ASN A 226 -16.42 2.41 5.54
CA ASN A 226 -17.78 2.78 5.15
C ASN A 226 -18.30 1.84 4.03
N LYS A 227 -19.53 2.09 3.56
CA LYS A 227 -20.18 1.32 2.48
C LYS A 227 -19.40 1.35 1.14
N ASP A 228 -18.61 2.38 0.92
CA ASP A 228 -17.84 2.61 -0.30
C ASP A 228 -16.42 2.00 -0.20
N GLY A 229 -16.01 1.58 0.99
CA GLY A 229 -14.70 0.97 1.27
C GLY A 229 -13.64 1.95 1.78
N ASP A 230 -14.03 3.20 2.10
CA ASP A 230 -13.12 4.22 2.62
C ASP A 230 -12.99 4.11 4.15
N PHE A 231 -11.82 4.50 4.67
CA PHE A 231 -11.60 4.65 6.11
C PHE A 231 -12.47 5.78 6.68
N GLU A 232 -13.23 5.48 7.74
CA GLU A 232 -14.15 6.44 8.36
C GLU A 232 -13.61 7.03 9.69
N ASN A 233 -12.34 6.78 9.98
CA ASN A 233 -11.67 7.17 11.23
C ASN A 233 -11.45 8.68 11.43
N GLY A 234 -11.55 9.47 10.36
CA GLY A 234 -11.28 10.91 10.42
C GLY A 234 -9.83 11.27 10.09
N TYR A 235 -9.46 12.51 10.41
CA TYR A 235 -8.11 13.04 10.17
C TYR A 235 -7.59 13.76 11.42
N ASP A 236 -6.29 13.63 11.68
CA ASP A 236 -5.63 14.44 12.70
C ASP A 236 -5.45 15.89 12.22
N LEU A 237 -5.67 16.84 13.12
CA LEU A 237 -5.40 18.26 12.89
C LEU A 237 -3.99 18.56 13.39
N ILE A 238 -3.07 18.83 12.48
CA ILE A 238 -1.66 19.06 12.81
C ILE A 238 -1.36 20.56 12.76
N MET A 239 -0.83 21.10 13.85
CA MET A 239 -0.37 22.47 13.94
C MET A 239 1.14 22.52 14.17
N TRP A 240 1.78 23.50 13.54
CA TRP A 240 3.21 23.74 13.68
C TRP A 240 3.46 24.58 14.92
N LYS A 241 4.22 24.03 15.87
CA LYS A 241 4.72 24.77 17.03
C LYS A 241 6.19 25.11 16.85
N LYS A 242 6.57 26.32 17.23
CA LYS A 242 7.97 26.76 17.22
C LYS A 242 8.62 26.35 18.54
N ASN A 243 9.73 25.64 18.47
CA ASN A 243 10.57 25.32 19.62
C ASN A 243 12.01 25.78 19.34
N GLY A 244 12.37 26.99 19.77
CA GLY A 244 13.61 27.63 19.35
C GLY A 244 13.61 27.91 17.84
N ASP A 245 14.64 27.43 17.13
CA ASP A 245 14.73 27.49 15.67
C ASP A 245 14.09 26.30 14.96
N GLU A 246 13.66 25.29 15.71
CA GLU A 246 13.00 24.10 15.17
C GLU A 246 11.49 24.25 15.07
N ARG A 247 10.93 23.55 14.09
CA ARG A 247 9.50 23.43 13.83
C ARG A 247 9.07 22.02 14.21
N ILE A 248 8.17 21.93 15.19
CA ILE A 248 7.63 20.65 15.66
C ILE A 248 6.18 20.53 15.19
N LEU A 249 5.81 19.35 14.70
CA LEU A 249 4.44 19.01 14.37
C LEU A 249 3.74 18.53 15.64
N ASP A 250 2.60 19.14 15.95
CA ASP A 250 1.80 18.77 17.11
C ASP A 250 0.37 18.48 16.66
N VAL A 251 -0.21 17.39 17.17
CA VAL A 251 -1.60 17.04 16.91
C VAL A 251 -2.48 17.82 17.87
N VAL A 252 -3.22 18.79 17.34
CA VAL A 252 -4.04 19.73 18.13
C VAL A 252 -5.52 19.42 18.06
N GLY A 253 -5.90 18.32 17.45
CA GLY A 253 -7.27 17.91 17.35
C GLY A 253 -7.48 16.83 16.30
N GLN A 254 -8.75 16.57 16.00
CA GLN A 254 -9.18 15.61 15.02
C GLN A 254 -10.45 16.11 14.30
N TYR A 255 -10.57 15.77 13.02
CA TYR A 255 -11.79 15.90 12.25
C TYR A 255 -12.46 14.54 12.13
N LEU A 256 -13.70 14.45 12.57
CA LEU A 256 -14.53 13.24 12.52
C LEU A 256 -15.42 13.27 11.27
N ILE A 257 -15.20 12.33 10.35
CA ILE A 257 -15.99 12.20 9.12
C ILE A 257 -17.45 11.85 9.43
N SER A 258 -17.67 10.96 10.40
CA SER A 258 -18.99 10.39 10.73
C SER A 258 -20.06 11.42 11.09
N ASN A 259 -19.67 12.56 11.67
CA ASN A 259 -20.57 13.64 12.05
C ASN A 259 -20.12 15.01 11.55
N ASN A 260 -19.15 15.07 10.63
CA ASN A 260 -18.59 16.29 10.06
C ASN A 260 -18.16 17.31 11.14
N ASN A 261 -17.56 16.82 12.24
CA ASN A 261 -17.22 17.63 13.40
C ASN A 261 -15.71 17.79 13.58
N VAL A 262 -15.30 18.92 14.12
CA VAL A 262 -13.91 19.25 14.44
C VAL A 262 -13.78 19.28 15.96
N ASN A 263 -12.95 18.41 16.52
CA ASN A 263 -12.59 18.44 17.93
C ASN A 263 -11.17 19.00 18.04
N VAL A 264 -11.02 20.19 18.61
CA VAL A 264 -9.70 20.76 18.92
C VAL A 264 -9.37 20.39 20.36
N TYR A 265 -8.22 19.79 20.58
CA TYR A 265 -7.72 19.50 21.92
C TYR A 265 -7.30 20.83 22.55
N ASP A 266 -7.80 21.10 23.76
CA ASP A 266 -7.44 22.31 24.49
C ASP A 266 -5.92 22.31 24.72
N LEU A 267 -5.24 23.25 24.08
CA LEU A 267 -3.83 23.50 24.30
C LEU A 267 -3.74 24.15 25.68
N MET A 268 -3.43 23.38 26.72
CA MET A 268 -3.06 23.96 28.01
C MET A 268 -1.92 24.96 27.74
N VAL A 269 -2.24 26.24 27.91
CA VAL A 269 -1.34 27.39 27.77
C VAL A 269 -0.31 27.38 28.89
#